data_AF-A0A7V5X4W1-F1
#
_entry.id   AF-A0A7V5X4W1-F1
#
_cell.length_a   1.000
_cell.length_b   1.000
_cell.length_c   1.000
_cell.angle_alpha   90.00
_cell.angle_beta   90.00
_cell.angle_gamma   90.00
#
_symmetry.space_group_name_H-M   'P 1'
#
loop_
_entity.id
_entity.type
_entity.pdbx_description
1 polymer ?
#
loop_
_entity_poly.entity_id
_entity_poly.type
_entity_poly.pdbx_seq_one_letter_code
_entity_poly.pdbx_strand_id
1 'polypeptide(L)'
;MKKWGVYAARRIQEHLLEHKAFRRVVYAEKAPEDPTSYELRGELEYLFYGGTHSPSRVCITVRIINTLDGDTRFLRIARSSSENTAFHTTWLKRVYVSSPYPEQLLNSLLKNVAADIAQRTSLPAKKNP
;
A
#
# COMPACT_ATOMS: atom_id res chain seq x y z
N MET A 1 3.10 -4.00 -15.75
CA MET A 1 3.40 -3.66 -14.34
C MET A 1 3.77 -2.20 -14.12
N LYS A 2 4.53 -1.53 -15.02
CA LYS A 2 4.97 -0.13 -14.86
C LYS A 2 3.85 0.87 -14.48
N LYS A 3 2.66 0.76 -15.08
CA LYS A 3 1.48 1.60 -14.74
C LYS A 3 1.00 1.43 -13.30
N TRP A 4 1.00 0.21 -12.76
CA TRP A 4 0.59 -0.07 -11.38
C TRP A 4 1.61 0.44 -10.36
N GLY A 5 2.89 0.40 -10.69
CA GLY A 5 3.95 0.99 -9.85
C GLY A 5 3.78 2.50 -9.71
N VAL A 6 3.60 3.21 -10.82
CA VAL A 6 3.35 4.67 -10.82
C VAL A 6 2.06 5.00 -10.05
N TYR A 7 0.99 4.23 -10.26
CA TYR A 7 -0.26 4.38 -9.52
C TYR A 7 -0.03 4.25 -8.02
N ALA A 8 0.60 3.16 -7.58
CA ALA A 8 0.82 2.89 -6.17
C ALA A 8 1.71 3.94 -5.51
N ALA A 9 2.75 4.39 -6.20
CA ALA A 9 3.67 5.40 -5.71
C ALA A 9 2.99 6.77 -5.54
N ARG A 10 2.11 7.17 -6.47
CA ARG A 10 1.32 8.40 -6.33
C ARG A 10 0.31 8.28 -5.19
N ARG A 11 -0.42 7.17 -5.10
CA ARG A 11 -1.41 6.95 -4.03
C ARG A 11 -0.80 6.93 -2.64
N ILE A 12 0.34 6.26 -2.46
CA ILE A 12 1.00 6.24 -1.15
C ILE A 12 1.57 7.62 -0.80
N GLN A 13 2.07 8.39 -1.77
CA GLN A 13 2.48 9.78 -1.55
C GLN A 13 1.30 10.62 -1.04
N GLU A 14 0.15 10.55 -1.71
CA GLU A 14 -1.09 11.23 -1.30
C GLU A 14 -1.46 10.86 0.14
N HIS A 15 -1.55 9.57 0.46
CA HIS A 15 -1.93 9.12 1.80
C HIS A 15 -0.91 9.48 2.88
N LEU A 16 0.40 9.45 2.59
CA LEU A 16 1.43 9.87 3.55
C LEU A 16 1.31 11.37 3.89
N LEU A 17 0.97 12.20 2.90
CA LEU A 17 0.70 13.62 3.10
C LEU A 17 -0.61 13.85 3.87
N GLU A 18 -1.69 13.14 3.51
CA GLU A 18 -2.98 13.20 4.22
C GLU A 18 -2.83 12.85 5.70
N HIS A 19 -2.06 11.81 6.01
CA HIS A 19 -1.78 11.38 7.37
C HIS A 19 -0.70 12.20 8.07
N LYS A 20 -0.12 13.22 7.41
CA LYS A 20 0.97 14.06 7.94
C LYS A 20 2.16 13.24 8.45
N ALA A 21 2.43 12.09 7.82
CA ALA A 21 3.50 11.17 8.22
C ALA A 21 4.88 11.85 8.10
N PHE A 22 5.03 12.74 7.12
CA PHE A 22 6.23 13.52 6.84
C PHE A 22 5.85 14.96 6.45
N ARG A 23 6.78 15.90 6.62
CA ARG A 23 6.59 17.30 6.19
C ARG A 23 6.62 17.48 4.68
N ARG A 24 7.38 16.65 3.96
CA ARG A 24 7.53 16.65 2.51
C ARG A 24 7.67 15.22 2.02
N VAL A 25 6.90 14.85 0.99
CA VAL A 25 6.99 13.56 0.30
C VAL A 25 7.03 13.85 -1.19
N VAL A 26 8.07 13.36 -1.87
CA VAL A 26 8.28 13.58 -3.30
C VAL A 26 8.30 12.24 -4.00
N TYR A 27 7.46 12.09 -5.03
CA TYR A 27 7.61 11.00 -5.98
C TYR A 27 8.74 11.32 -6.96
N ALA A 28 9.70 10.42 -7.08
CA ALA A 28 10.79 10.56 -8.03
C ALA A 28 11.07 9.20 -8.70
N GLU A 29 11.14 9.18 -10.05
CA GLU A 29 11.51 7.97 -10.80
C GLU A 29 13.00 7.67 -10.74
N LYS A 30 13.80 8.69 -10.41
CA LYS A 30 15.24 8.62 -10.15
C LYS A 30 15.52 9.25 -8.80
N ALA A 31 16.68 8.95 -8.20
CA ALA A 31 17.11 9.59 -6.97
C ALA A 31 16.97 11.12 -7.11
N PRO A 32 16.23 11.79 -6.20
CA PRO A 32 16.08 13.23 -6.25
C PRO A 32 17.45 13.90 -6.04
N GLU A 33 17.66 15.04 -6.70
CA GLU A 33 18.88 15.85 -6.52
C GLU A 33 18.95 16.45 -5.11
N ASP A 34 17.78 16.66 -4.48
CA ASP A 34 17.67 17.14 -3.11
C ASP A 34 17.97 16.02 -2.09
N PRO A 35 18.72 16.31 -1.00
CA PRO A 35 18.94 15.36 0.07
C PRO A 35 17.62 15.03 0.78
N THR A 36 17.19 13.77 0.67
CA THR A 36 16.09 13.21 1.46
C THR A 36 16.68 12.33 2.54
N SER A 37 16.17 12.38 3.77
CA SER A 37 16.66 11.52 4.87
C SER A 37 16.16 10.08 4.76
N TYR A 38 15.05 9.86 4.07
CA TYR A 38 14.42 8.57 3.93
C TYR A 38 13.92 8.34 2.51
N GLU A 39 14.12 7.12 2.02
CA GLU A 39 13.59 6.64 0.75
C GLU A 39 12.55 5.55 1.01
N LEU A 40 11.35 5.71 0.45
CA LEU A 40 10.33 4.67 0.46
C LEU A 40 10.39 3.88 -0.85
N ARG A 41 10.69 2.59 -0.76
CA ARG A 41 10.66 1.65 -1.89
C ARG A 41 9.51 0.67 -1.75
N GLY A 42 8.85 0.39 -2.87
CA GLY A 42 7.73 -0.54 -2.93
C GLY A 42 7.91 -1.57 -4.03
N GLU A 43 7.53 -2.81 -3.75
CA GLU A 43 7.46 -3.91 -4.70
C GLU A 43 6.04 -4.46 -4.75
N LEU A 44 5.50 -4.64 -5.94
CA LEU A 44 4.21 -5.30 -6.15
C LEU A 44 4.47 -6.78 -6.42
N GLU A 45 4.31 -7.62 -5.40
CA GLU A 45 4.59 -9.07 -5.50
C GLU A 45 3.55 -9.76 -6.39
N TYR A 46 2.27 -9.47 -6.16
CA TYR A 46 1.20 -9.96 -7.02
C TYR A 46 -0.01 -9.03 -7.01
N LEU A 47 -0.69 -9.01 -8.16
CA LEU A 47 -1.97 -8.33 -8.37
C LEU A 47 -2.83 -9.25 -9.23
N PHE A 48 -3.88 -9.80 -8.63
CA PHE A 48 -4.75 -10.81 -9.24
C PHE A 48 -6.21 -10.35 -9.17
N TYR A 49 -6.89 -10.38 -10.30
CA TYR A 49 -8.32 -10.14 -10.39
C TYR A 49 -9.06 -11.47 -10.45
N GLY A 50 -9.88 -11.76 -9.43
CA GLY A 50 -10.53 -13.05 -9.31
C GLY A 50 -11.88 -13.18 -10.05
N GLY A 51 -12.38 -12.08 -10.62
CA GLY A 51 -13.65 -12.08 -11.36
C GLY A 51 -14.80 -12.59 -10.48
N THR A 52 -15.67 -13.42 -11.04
CA THR A 52 -16.88 -13.92 -10.37
C THR A 52 -16.65 -15.16 -9.50
N HIS A 53 -15.56 -15.89 -9.74
CA HIS A 53 -15.36 -17.22 -9.17
C HIS A 53 -14.16 -17.33 -8.23
N SER A 54 -13.42 -16.24 -8.04
CA SER A 54 -12.25 -16.22 -7.18
C SER A 54 -12.11 -14.85 -6.52
N PRO A 55 -11.44 -14.77 -5.37
CA PRO A 55 -11.14 -13.48 -4.75
C PRO A 55 -10.11 -12.72 -5.59
N SER A 56 -10.27 -11.41 -5.64
CA SER A 56 -9.19 -10.52 -6.06
C SER A 56 -8.15 -10.43 -4.95
N ARG A 57 -6.86 -10.43 -5.29
CA ARG A 57 -5.75 -10.50 -4.33
C ARG A 57 -4.66 -9.51 -4.70
N VAL A 58 -4.09 -8.85 -3.70
CA VAL A 58 -2.97 -7.92 -3.85
C VAL A 58 -1.96 -8.18 -2.74
N CYS A 59 -0.67 -8.18 -3.10
CA CYS A 59 0.43 -8.14 -2.14
C CYS A 59 1.47 -7.13 -2.57
N ILE A 60 1.88 -6.31 -1.61
CA ILE A 60 3.00 -5.41 -1.77
C ILE A 60 3.98 -5.58 -0.61
N THR A 61 5.23 -5.30 -0.90
CA THR A 61 6.28 -5.09 0.10
C THR A 61 6.70 -3.64 0.06
N VAL A 62 6.73 -2.97 1.21
CA VAL A 62 7.15 -1.58 1.37
C VAL A 62 8.30 -1.51 2.35
N ARG A 63 9.32 -0.73 1.99
CA ARG A 63 10.52 -0.49 2.78
C ARG A 63 10.77 1.00 2.91
N ILE A 64 11.15 1.45 4.11
CA ILE A 64 11.71 2.79 4.32
C ILE A 64 13.18 2.61 4.67
N ILE A 65 14.02 3.24 3.87
CA ILE A 65 15.48 3.17 3.94
C ILE A 65 15.99 4.52 4.40
N ASN A 66 16.86 4.56 5.41
CA ASN A 66 17.59 5.77 5.74
C ASN A 66 18.71 5.98 4.71
N THR A 67 18.74 7.14 4.08
CA THR A 67 19.67 7.42 2.97
C THR A 67 21.11 7.63 3.45
N LEU A 68 21.32 7.94 4.73
CA LEU A 68 22.65 8.17 5.30
C LEU A 68 23.46 6.88 5.50
N ASP A 69 22.80 5.82 5.94
CA ASP A 69 23.42 4.53 6.29
C ASP A 69 23.00 3.39 5.37
N GLY A 70 21.93 3.56 4.57
CA GLY A 70 21.38 2.54 3.70
C GLY A 70 20.52 1.49 4.43
N ASP A 71 20.29 1.66 5.73
CA ASP A 71 19.55 0.69 6.54
C ASP A 71 18.04 0.80 6.32
N THR A 72 17.38 -0.36 6.33
CA THR A 72 15.91 -0.42 6.35
C THR A 72 15.40 -0.14 7.77
N ARG A 73 14.72 1.00 7.96
CA ARG A 73 14.08 1.38 9.23
C ARG A 73 12.66 0.86 9.37
N PHE A 74 12.02 0.52 8.26
CA PHE A 74 10.70 -0.06 8.24
C PHE A 74 10.58 -1.05 7.09
N LEU A 75 10.02 -2.23 7.37
CA LEU A 75 9.66 -3.23 6.37
C LEU A 75 8.24 -3.70 6.68
N ARG A 76 7.37 -3.65 5.67
CA ARG A 76 6.01 -4.17 5.76
C ARG A 76 5.66 -4.93 4.51
N ILE A 77 5.27 -6.18 4.70
CA ILE A 77 4.61 -6.97 3.68
C ILE A 77 3.11 -6.92 3.97
N ALA A 78 2.33 -6.36 3.06
CA ALA A 78 0.91 -6.14 3.23
C ALA A 78 0.14 -6.89 2.14
N ARG A 79 -0.89 -7.61 2.56
CA ARG A 79 -1.70 -8.50 1.72
C ARG A 79 -3.17 -8.18 1.90
N SER A 80 -3.92 -8.17 0.82
CA SER A 80 -5.37 -8.07 0.84
C SER A 80 -5.99 -9.04 -0.13
N SER A 81 -7.13 -9.61 0.25
CA SER A 81 -7.92 -10.56 -0.53
C SER A 81 -9.39 -10.27 -0.27
N SER A 82 -10.19 -10.13 -1.31
CA SER A 82 -11.63 -9.92 -1.17
C SER A 82 -12.40 -10.58 -2.30
N GLU A 83 -13.55 -11.14 -1.94
CA GLU A 83 -14.56 -11.67 -2.83
C GLU A 83 -15.90 -11.02 -2.51
N ASN A 84 -16.71 -10.77 -3.53
CA ASN A 84 -18.08 -10.31 -3.35
C ASN A 84 -19.02 -11.50 -3.47
N THR A 85 -19.79 -11.77 -2.41
CA THR A 85 -20.89 -12.72 -2.47
C THR A 85 -22.19 -11.98 -2.17
N ALA A 86 -23.22 -12.26 -2.96
CA ALA A 86 -24.57 -11.78 -2.71
C ALA A 86 -25.48 -12.95 -2.39
N PHE A 87 -26.51 -12.71 -1.58
CA PHE A 87 -27.55 -13.67 -1.33
C PHE A 87 -28.86 -13.15 -1.92
N HIS A 88 -29.42 -13.86 -2.88
CA HIS A 88 -30.70 -13.49 -3.46
C HIS A 88 -31.81 -13.90 -2.49
N THR A 89 -32.44 -12.91 -1.85
CA THR A 89 -33.45 -13.12 -0.80
C THR A 89 -34.71 -13.83 -1.31
N THR A 90 -35.19 -13.50 -2.51
CA THR A 90 -36.37 -14.14 -3.12
C THR A 90 -36.17 -15.62 -3.45
N TRP A 91 -34.97 -16.02 -3.89
CA TRP A 91 -34.68 -17.38 -4.34
C TRP A 91 -33.90 -18.19 -3.29
N LEU A 92 -33.61 -17.59 -2.13
CA LEU A 92 -32.82 -18.15 -1.04
C LEU A 92 -31.52 -18.83 -1.52
N LYS A 93 -30.86 -18.23 -2.51
CA LYS A 93 -29.66 -18.80 -3.15
C LYS A 93 -28.51 -17.80 -3.18
N ARG A 94 -27.30 -18.31 -3.00
CA ARG A 94 -26.07 -17.54 -3.20
C ARG A 94 -25.90 -17.19 -4.68
N VAL A 95 -25.60 -15.93 -4.96
CA VAL A 95 -25.26 -15.42 -6.28
C VAL A 95 -23.83 -14.89 -6.22
N TYR A 96 -23.04 -15.30 -7.19
CA TYR A 96 -21.68 -14.80 -7.33
C TYR A 96 -21.70 -13.44 -8.00
N VAL A 97 -21.08 -12.47 -7.34
CA VAL A 97 -20.87 -11.13 -7.89
C VAL A 97 -19.38 -10.99 -8.18
N SER A 98 -19.03 -10.22 -9.20
CA SER A 98 -17.62 -9.95 -9.49
C SER A 98 -16.92 -9.40 -8.24
N SER A 99 -15.81 -10.04 -7.88
CA SER A 99 -14.86 -9.59 -6.87
C SER A 99 -14.42 -8.15 -7.15
N PRO A 100 -14.08 -7.36 -6.12
CA PRO A 100 -13.67 -5.99 -6.31
C PRO A 100 -12.45 -5.88 -7.22
N TYR A 101 -12.34 -4.77 -7.94
CA TYR A 101 -11.18 -4.54 -8.79
C TYR A 101 -9.89 -4.48 -7.93
N PRO A 102 -8.76 -4.99 -8.44
CA PRO A 102 -7.52 -4.99 -7.66
C PRO A 102 -7.05 -3.58 -7.29
N GLU A 103 -7.46 -2.56 -8.05
CA GLU A 103 -7.22 -1.16 -7.73
C GLU A 103 -7.81 -0.76 -6.38
N GLN A 104 -9.05 -1.17 -6.09
CA GLN A 104 -9.73 -0.84 -4.83
C GLN A 104 -9.01 -1.49 -3.65
N LEU A 105 -8.61 -2.75 -3.81
CA LEU A 105 -7.82 -3.49 -2.83
C LEU A 105 -6.45 -2.86 -2.60
N LEU A 106 -5.75 -2.52 -3.68
CA LEU A 106 -4.44 -1.88 -3.63
C LEU A 106 -4.53 -0.52 -2.93
N ASN A 107 -5.49 0.33 -3.31
CA ASN A 107 -5.66 1.65 -2.72
C ASN A 107 -5.96 1.58 -1.22
N SER A 108 -6.89 0.70 -0.80
CA SER A 108 -7.18 0.46 0.62
C SER A 108 -5.93 0.00 1.38
N LEU A 109 -5.15 -0.88 0.78
CA LEU A 109 -3.94 -1.42 1.38
C LEU A 109 -2.85 -0.34 1.50
N LEU A 110 -2.65 0.50 0.49
CA LEU A 110 -1.70 1.62 0.53
C LEU A 110 -2.08 2.65 1.59
N LYS A 111 -3.38 2.95 1.74
CA LYS A 111 -3.89 3.82 2.80
C LYS A 111 -3.55 3.26 4.19
N ASN A 112 -3.76 1.96 4.41
CA ASN A 112 -3.43 1.31 5.68
C ASN A 112 -1.91 1.34 5.97
N VAL A 113 -1.08 1.13 4.94
CA VAL A 113 0.38 1.22 5.07
C VAL A 113 0.81 2.65 5.42
N ALA A 114 0.25 3.66 4.76
CA ALA A 114 0.55 5.06 5.05
C ALA A 114 0.15 5.44 6.49
N ALA A 115 -0.99 4.95 6.98
CA ALA A 115 -1.41 5.15 8.36
C ALA A 115 -0.47 4.49 9.39
N ASP A 116 0.00 3.25 9.14
CA ASP A 116 1.00 2.58 10.00
C ASP A 116 2.33 3.36 10.02
N ILE A 117 2.78 3.84 8.86
CA ILE A 117 3.98 4.69 8.76
C ILE A 117 3.78 5.97 9.58
N ALA A 118 2.65 6.68 9.41
CA ALA A 118 2.35 7.91 10.15
C ALA A 118 2.28 7.69 11.67
N GLN A 119 1.70 6.58 12.09
CA GLN A 119 1.65 6.21 13.49
C GLN A 119 3.06 5.99 14.05
N ARG A 120 3.95 5.34 13.29
CA ARG A 120 5.33 5.11 13.72
C ARG A 120 6.20 6.35 13.71
N THR A 121 6.00 7.25 12.75
CA THR A 121 6.75 8.52 12.69
C THR A 121 6.30 9.52 13.75
N SER A 122 5.05 9.43 14.24
CA SER A 122 4.54 10.27 15.33
C SER A 122 4.94 9.77 16.73
N LEU A 123 5.35 8.50 16.86
CA LEU A 123 5.87 7.99 18.12
C LEU A 123 7.27 8.56 18.38
N PRO A 124 7.60 8.91 19.64
CA PRO A 124 8.97 9.26 19.98
C PRO A 124 9.87 8.08 19.62
N ALA A 125 11.04 8.37 19.02
CA ALA A 125 12.03 7.35 18.75
C ALA A 125 12.27 6.60 20.06
N LYS A 126 11.84 5.33 20.14
CA LYS A 126 12.20 4.48 21.26
C LYS A 126 13.72 4.45 21.26
N LYS A 127 14.34 5.16 22.20
CA LYS A 127 15.68 4.85 22.67
C LYS A 127 15.58 3.41 23.16
N ASN A 128 15.96 2.45 22.32
CA ASN A 128 16.43 1.19 22.85
C ASN A 128 17.64 1.55 23.73
N PRO A 129 17.63 1.23 25.04
CA PRO A 129 18.84 1.27 25.84
C PRO A 129 19.89 0.31 25.27
#